data_AF-A0A7S1ZC79-F1
#
_entry.id   AF-A0A7S1ZC79-F1
#
_cell.length_a   1.000
_cell.length_b   1.000
_cell.length_c   1.000
_cell.angle_alpha   90.00
_cell.angle_beta   90.00
_cell.angle_gamma   90.00
#
_symmetry.space_group_name_H-M   'P 1'
#
loop_
_entity.id
_entity.type
_entity.pdbx_description
1 polymer ?
#
loop_
_entity_poly.entity_id
_entity_poly.type
_entity_poly.pdbx_seq_one_letter_code
_entity_poly.pdbx_strand_id
1 'polypeptide(L)'
;ANADESQRRLFWRGAAGRFHDTHLTPGGATGRTGVLASLESSGDLGRVDALRSLLELTDAIDLARSGEWEAAWEGMVRAGIAPASEEEVPRRAQAFRSLDGSVRGTVDRVLPAAMECLYRRHSELKQRRGGPGAEGATVERRLGELRGAARALVAFAGLIDQRGDLRDVNAKIARMEAYMM
;
A
#
# COMPACT_ATOMS: atom_id res chain seq x y z
N ALA A 1 -1.63 22.13 3.17
CA ALA A 1 -1.51 21.26 4.37
C ALA A 1 -1.07 22.15 5.52
N ASN A 2 -1.70 22.02 6.69
CA ASN A 2 -1.41 22.86 7.85
C ASN A 2 -0.04 22.44 8.45
N ALA A 3 0.83 23.39 8.80
CA ALA A 3 2.18 23.09 9.26
C ALA A 3 2.18 22.25 10.56
N ASP A 4 1.24 22.54 11.45
CA ASP A 4 1.02 21.81 12.72
C ASP A 4 0.64 20.33 12.51
N GLU A 5 -0.22 20.06 11.53
CA GLU A 5 -0.66 18.68 11.21
C GLU A 5 0.51 17.84 10.67
N SER A 6 1.40 18.45 9.91
CA SER A 6 2.59 17.78 9.37
C SER A 6 3.59 17.46 10.48
N GLN A 7 3.79 18.38 11.43
CA GLN A 7 4.65 18.15 12.60
C GLN A 7 4.08 17.05 13.50
N ARG A 8 2.77 17.05 13.75
CA ARG A 8 2.09 16.00 14.51
C ARG A 8 2.23 14.63 13.85
N ARG A 9 2.08 14.56 12.51
CA ARG A 9 2.28 13.31 11.76
C ARG A 9 3.69 12.76 11.94
N LEU A 10 4.71 13.61 11.77
CA LEU A 10 6.12 13.22 11.92
C LEU A 10 6.44 12.77 13.34
N PHE A 11 5.89 13.47 14.35
CA PHE A 11 6.04 13.08 15.75
C PHE A 11 5.48 11.67 16.01
N TRP A 12 4.22 11.42 15.62
CA TRP A 12 3.58 10.13 15.85
C TRP A 12 4.23 8.98 15.07
N ARG A 13 4.62 9.23 13.82
CA ARG A 13 5.39 8.27 13.02
C ARG A 13 6.70 7.90 13.72
N GLY A 14 7.46 8.90 14.18
CA GLY A 14 8.72 8.68 14.89
C GLY A 14 8.54 7.97 16.23
N ALA A 15 7.51 8.32 17.00
CA ALA A 15 7.19 7.67 18.27
C ALA A 15 6.81 6.20 18.06
N ALA A 16 5.93 5.92 17.08
CA ALA A 16 5.51 4.57 16.73
C ALA A 16 6.67 3.70 16.21
N GLY A 17 7.53 4.26 15.34
CA GLY A 17 8.72 3.57 14.84
C GLY A 17 9.69 3.20 15.96
N ARG A 18 10.03 4.16 16.84
CA ARG A 18 10.89 3.88 18.00
C ARG A 18 10.30 2.82 18.91
N PHE A 19 9.00 2.86 19.15
CA PHE A 19 8.32 1.85 19.96
C PHE A 19 8.40 0.46 19.32
N HIS A 20 8.14 0.36 18.02
CA HIS A 20 8.26 -0.88 17.26
C HIS A 20 9.68 -1.46 17.31
N ASP A 21 10.69 -0.64 17.07
CA ASP A 21 12.09 -1.10 17.00
C ASP A 21 12.62 -1.51 18.39
N THR A 22 12.21 -0.78 19.43
CA THR A 22 12.64 -1.05 20.80
C THR A 22 11.95 -2.27 21.38
N HIS A 23 10.64 -2.42 21.16
CA HIS A 23 9.81 -3.37 21.91
C HIS A 23 9.31 -4.56 21.08
N LEU A 24 9.13 -4.41 19.77
CA LEU A 24 8.42 -5.40 18.96
C LEU A 24 9.32 -6.17 17.99
N THR A 25 10.57 -5.72 17.80
CA THR A 25 11.52 -6.39 16.89
C THR A 25 12.29 -7.49 17.62
N PRO A 26 12.25 -8.75 17.15
CA PRO A 26 13.03 -9.83 17.73
C PRO A 26 14.54 -9.53 17.58
N GLY A 27 15.23 -9.33 18.70
CA GLY A 27 16.68 -9.03 18.70
C GLY A 27 17.04 -7.54 18.73
N GLY A 28 16.09 -6.64 19.03
CA GLY A 28 16.43 -5.27 19.46
C GLY A 28 17.41 -5.28 20.64
N ALA A 29 18.07 -4.15 20.92
CA ALA A 29 19.23 -4.02 21.82
C ALA A 29 19.08 -4.63 23.24
N THR A 30 17.87 -5.06 23.64
CA THR A 30 17.54 -5.67 24.94
C THR A 30 16.97 -7.09 24.88
N GLY A 31 16.99 -7.79 23.72
CA GLY A 31 16.37 -9.11 23.57
C GLY A 31 14.83 -9.05 23.54
N ARG A 32 14.15 -10.22 23.49
CA ARG A 32 12.67 -10.33 23.53
C ARG A 32 12.13 -9.44 24.66
N THR A 33 11.54 -8.29 24.32
CA THR A 33 11.10 -7.38 25.37
C THR A 33 9.87 -7.93 26.07
N GLY A 34 9.70 -7.60 27.35
CA GLY A 34 8.53 -8.02 28.13
C GLY A 34 7.19 -7.60 27.50
N VAL A 35 7.19 -6.57 26.65
CA VAL A 35 6.02 -6.13 25.90
C VAL A 35 5.61 -7.16 24.85
N LEU A 36 6.56 -7.65 24.04
CA LEU A 36 6.26 -8.67 23.03
C LEU A 36 5.80 -9.97 23.69
N ALA A 37 6.48 -10.39 24.77
CA ALA A 37 6.08 -11.57 25.54
C ALA A 37 4.68 -11.41 26.17
N SER A 38 4.35 -10.21 26.67
CA SER A 38 3.01 -9.91 27.19
C SER A 38 1.96 -9.98 26.08
N LEU A 39 2.23 -9.38 24.90
CA LEU A 39 1.31 -9.42 23.76
C LEU A 39 1.13 -10.85 23.22
N GLU A 40 2.19 -11.66 23.19
CA GLU A 40 2.12 -13.10 22.90
C GLU A 40 1.20 -13.80 23.91
N SER A 41 1.40 -13.57 25.22
CA SER A 41 0.60 -14.20 26.27
C SER A 41 -0.88 -13.79 26.28
N SER A 42 -1.18 -12.57 25.84
CA SER A 42 -2.54 -12.05 25.74
C SER A 42 -3.21 -12.36 24.39
N GLY A 43 -2.47 -12.95 23.43
CA GLY A 43 -2.98 -13.24 22.09
C GLY A 43 -3.15 -12.00 21.19
N ASP A 44 -2.51 -10.88 21.54
CA ASP A 44 -2.67 -9.57 20.89
C ASP A 44 -1.62 -9.32 19.78
N LEU A 45 -0.96 -10.36 19.28
CA LEU A 45 0.05 -10.25 18.21
C LEU A 45 -0.49 -9.57 16.94
N GLY A 46 -1.78 -9.69 16.65
CA GLY A 46 -2.41 -8.99 15.52
C GLY A 46 -2.26 -7.47 15.59
N ARG A 47 -2.12 -6.88 16.79
CA ARG A 47 -1.86 -5.45 16.96
C ARG A 47 -0.44 -5.05 16.55
N VAL A 48 0.52 -5.96 16.71
CA VAL A 48 1.90 -5.77 16.25
C VAL A 48 1.93 -5.73 14.73
N ASP A 49 1.26 -6.68 14.08
CA ASP A 49 1.12 -6.71 12.63
C ASP A 49 0.38 -5.48 12.09
N ALA A 50 -0.66 -5.02 12.81
CA ALA A 50 -1.39 -3.80 12.47
C ALA A 50 -0.48 -2.57 12.54
N LEU A 51 0.29 -2.41 13.62
CA LEU A 51 1.22 -1.29 13.77
C LEU A 51 2.28 -1.30 12.66
N ARG A 52 2.87 -2.46 12.37
CA ARG A 52 3.83 -2.63 11.27
C ARG A 52 3.20 -2.20 9.94
N SER A 53 2.00 -2.70 9.64
CA SER A 53 1.30 -2.36 8.39
C SER A 53 1.01 -0.86 8.30
N LEU A 54 0.59 -0.21 9.39
CA LEU A 54 0.35 1.24 9.42
C LEU A 54 1.62 2.05 9.21
N LEU A 55 2.75 1.62 9.77
CA LEU A 55 4.06 2.24 9.53
C LEU A 55 4.46 2.10 8.05
N GLU A 56 4.36 0.90 7.48
CA GLU A 56 4.65 0.65 6.07
C GLU A 56 3.76 1.49 5.13
N LEU A 57 2.47 1.60 5.44
CA LEU A 57 1.54 2.43 4.66
C LEU A 57 1.84 3.92 4.79
N THR A 58 2.26 4.38 5.97
CA THR A 58 2.66 5.78 6.17
C THR A 58 3.89 6.10 5.31
N ASP A 59 4.88 5.22 5.32
CA ASP A 59 6.09 5.34 4.52
C ASP A 59 5.76 5.33 3.02
N ALA A 60 4.91 4.40 2.59
CA ALA A 60 4.46 4.30 1.20
C ALA A 60 3.69 5.53 0.73
N ILE A 61 2.83 6.11 1.58
CA ILE A 61 2.11 7.35 1.26
C ILE A 61 3.08 8.53 1.17
N ASP A 62 4.05 8.64 2.08
CA ASP A 62 5.07 9.70 2.01
C ASP A 62 5.90 9.57 0.72
N LEU A 63 6.28 8.35 0.32
CA LEU A 63 6.96 8.07 -0.95
C LEU A 63 6.11 8.50 -2.16
N ALA A 64 4.82 8.12 -2.17
CA ALA A 64 3.90 8.53 -3.24
C ALA A 64 3.79 10.06 -3.34
N ARG A 65 3.76 10.76 -2.20
CA ARG A 65 3.71 12.24 -2.18
C ARG A 65 5.00 12.89 -2.68
N SER A 66 6.14 12.22 -2.53
CA SER A 66 7.44 12.67 -3.05
C SER A 66 7.67 12.34 -4.52
N GLY A 67 6.78 11.58 -5.16
CA GLY A 67 6.92 11.15 -6.55
C GLY A 67 7.72 9.86 -6.73
N GLU A 68 8.10 9.18 -5.65
CA GLU A 68 8.80 7.90 -5.65
C GLU A 68 7.79 6.75 -5.87
N TRP A 69 7.17 6.73 -7.06
CA TRP A 69 6.00 5.90 -7.38
C TRP A 69 6.25 4.39 -7.26
N GLU A 70 7.44 3.94 -7.65
CA GLU A 70 7.80 2.51 -7.62
C GLU A 70 7.96 2.01 -6.18
N ALA A 71 8.76 2.71 -5.37
CA ALA A 71 8.95 2.39 -3.96
C ALA A 71 7.63 2.48 -3.17
N ALA A 72 6.80 3.47 -3.48
CA ALA A 72 5.48 3.61 -2.88
C ALA A 72 4.57 2.41 -3.19
N TRP A 73 4.51 1.99 -4.46
CA TRP A 73 3.73 0.83 -4.89
C TRP A 73 4.18 -0.45 -4.17
N GLU A 74 5.49 -0.71 -4.13
CA GLU A 74 6.05 -1.87 -3.43
C GLU A 74 5.72 -1.88 -1.93
N GLY A 75 5.77 -0.70 -1.29
CA GLY A 75 5.36 -0.54 0.09
C GLY A 75 3.89 -0.92 0.32
N MET A 76 2.97 -0.50 -0.57
CA MET A 76 1.54 -0.82 -0.46
C MET A 76 1.24 -2.30 -0.71
N VAL A 77 1.99 -2.95 -1.60
CA VAL A 77 1.90 -4.41 -1.85
C VAL A 77 2.38 -5.20 -0.64
N ARG A 78 3.50 -4.79 -0.04
CA ARG A 78 4.07 -5.43 1.16
C ARG A 78 3.16 -5.29 2.37
N ALA A 79 2.56 -4.11 2.55
CA ALA A 79 1.60 -3.83 3.62
C ALA A 79 0.26 -4.58 3.47
N GLY A 80 0.05 -5.31 2.37
CA GLY A 80 -1.13 -6.16 2.21
C GLY A 80 -2.34 -5.50 1.56
N ILE A 81 -2.25 -4.23 1.16
CA ILE A 81 -3.40 -3.42 0.72
C ILE A 81 -3.52 -3.30 -0.80
N ALA A 82 -2.44 -3.58 -1.55
CA ALA A 82 -2.47 -3.62 -3.01
C ALA A 82 -2.14 -5.03 -3.54
N PRO A 83 -2.96 -5.63 -4.42
CA PRO A 83 -2.59 -6.84 -5.14
C PRO A 83 -1.61 -6.51 -6.27
N ALA A 84 -0.58 -7.34 -6.44
CA ALA A 84 0.38 -7.17 -7.55
C ALA A 84 -0.14 -7.69 -8.89
N SER A 85 -1.06 -8.67 -8.86
CA SER A 85 -1.65 -9.30 -10.04
C SER A 85 -3.09 -9.75 -9.77
N GLU A 86 -3.84 -10.03 -10.84
CA GLU A 86 -5.24 -10.46 -10.77
C GLU A 86 -5.39 -11.80 -10.01
N GLU A 87 -4.40 -12.69 -10.12
CA GLU A 87 -4.36 -13.97 -9.43
C GLU A 87 -4.32 -13.83 -7.90
N GLU A 88 -3.71 -12.77 -7.39
CA GLU A 88 -3.64 -12.52 -5.94
C GLU A 88 -4.95 -11.99 -5.36
N VAL A 89 -5.85 -11.45 -6.20
CA VAL A 89 -7.03 -10.67 -5.76
C VAL A 89 -7.90 -11.44 -4.77
N PRO A 90 -8.31 -12.72 -5.00
CA PRO A 90 -9.16 -13.44 -4.06
C PRO A 90 -8.48 -13.64 -2.70
N ARG A 91 -7.20 -14.05 -2.72
CA ARG A 91 -6.41 -14.30 -1.50
C ARG A 91 -6.20 -13.00 -0.70
N ARG A 92 -5.89 -11.90 -1.38
CA ARG A 92 -5.70 -10.58 -0.77
C ARG A 92 -7.01 -10.05 -0.19
N ALA A 93 -8.13 -10.18 -0.91
CA ALA A 93 -9.44 -9.76 -0.42
C ALA A 93 -9.87 -10.55 0.84
N GLN A 94 -9.54 -11.85 0.90
CA GLN A 94 -9.74 -12.64 2.12
C GLN A 94 -8.83 -12.16 3.27
N ALA A 95 -7.54 -11.99 3.01
CA ALA A 95 -6.59 -11.51 4.01
C ALA A 95 -6.98 -10.12 4.55
N PHE A 96 -7.48 -9.23 3.69
CA PHE A 96 -7.95 -7.90 4.06
C PHE A 96 -9.06 -7.95 5.11
N ARG A 97 -9.99 -8.91 5.00
CA ARG A 97 -11.05 -9.09 6.00
C ARG A 97 -10.51 -9.48 7.38
N SER A 98 -9.37 -10.17 7.43
CA SER A 98 -8.70 -10.58 8.67
C SER A 98 -7.78 -9.50 9.26
N LEU A 99 -7.54 -8.38 8.57
CA LEU A 99 -6.72 -7.29 9.09
C LEU A 99 -7.35 -6.63 10.32
N ASP A 100 -6.55 -5.88 11.07
CA ASP A 100 -7.08 -5.01 12.11
C ASP A 100 -7.97 -3.89 11.52
N GLY A 101 -8.99 -3.47 12.26
CA GLY A 101 -9.90 -2.41 11.82
C GLY A 101 -9.20 -1.08 11.53
N SER A 102 -8.11 -0.78 12.24
CA SER A 102 -7.31 0.42 12.04
C SER A 102 -6.61 0.42 10.67
N VAL A 103 -6.13 -0.74 10.22
CA VAL A 103 -5.50 -0.89 8.90
C VAL A 103 -6.57 -0.81 7.82
N ARG A 104 -7.69 -1.53 7.98
CA ARG A 104 -8.81 -1.49 7.01
C ARG A 104 -9.35 -0.07 6.84
N GLY A 105 -9.42 0.71 7.92
CA GLY A 105 -9.89 2.09 7.91
C GLY A 105 -9.02 3.07 7.12
N THR A 106 -7.88 2.65 6.57
CA THR A 106 -7.00 3.49 5.72
C THR A 106 -7.24 3.30 4.22
N VAL A 107 -8.07 2.34 3.83
CA VAL A 107 -8.18 1.87 2.44
C VAL A 107 -8.71 2.93 1.48
N ASP A 108 -9.54 3.84 1.98
CA ASP A 108 -10.07 5.01 1.26
C ASP A 108 -8.98 5.96 0.77
N ARG A 109 -7.85 6.01 1.48
CA ARG A 109 -6.67 6.82 1.14
C ARG A 109 -5.62 6.03 0.38
N VAL A 110 -5.43 4.77 0.73
CA VAL A 110 -4.38 3.92 0.14
C VAL A 110 -4.73 3.51 -1.29
N LEU A 111 -5.98 3.10 -1.58
CA LEU A 111 -6.35 2.66 -2.93
C LEU A 111 -6.15 3.75 -3.99
N PRO A 112 -6.60 5.01 -3.80
CA PRO A 112 -6.29 6.07 -4.75
C PRO A 112 -4.81 6.34 -4.91
N ALA A 113 -4.03 6.28 -3.81
CA ALA A 113 -2.59 6.49 -3.86
C ALA A 113 -1.88 5.37 -4.64
N ALA A 114 -2.30 4.12 -4.45
CA ALA A 114 -1.80 2.96 -5.18
C ALA A 114 -2.09 3.09 -6.69
N MET A 115 -3.32 3.47 -7.05
CA MET A 115 -3.70 3.70 -8.45
C MET A 115 -2.94 4.88 -9.08
N GLU A 116 -2.69 5.96 -8.33
CA GLU A 116 -1.85 7.08 -8.79
C GLU A 116 -0.42 6.63 -9.09
N CYS A 117 0.18 5.78 -8.24
CA CYS A 117 1.51 5.23 -8.50
C CYS A 117 1.56 4.46 -9.83
N LEU A 118 0.58 3.59 -10.07
CA LEU A 118 0.47 2.83 -11.32
C LEU A 118 0.27 3.74 -12.54
N TYR A 119 -0.63 4.72 -12.43
CA TYR A 119 -0.94 5.66 -13.50
C TYR A 119 0.26 6.53 -13.87
N ARG A 120 1.01 7.03 -12.89
CA ARG A 120 2.21 7.86 -13.12
C ARG A 120 3.32 7.06 -13.77
N ARG A 121 3.63 5.87 -13.25
CA ARG A 121 4.62 4.96 -13.86
C ARG A 121 4.24 4.60 -15.29
N HIS A 122 2.96 4.34 -15.55
CA HIS A 122 2.47 4.05 -16.89
C HIS A 122 2.63 5.24 -17.82
N SER A 123 2.27 6.44 -17.35
CA SER A 123 2.38 7.68 -18.13
C SER A 123 3.83 8.02 -18.48
N GLU A 124 4.74 7.90 -17.51
CA GLU A 124 6.18 8.12 -17.71
C GLU A 124 6.77 7.10 -18.69
N LEU A 125 6.41 5.82 -18.55
CA LEU A 125 6.88 4.76 -19.43
C LEU A 125 6.34 4.91 -20.87
N LYS A 126 5.08 5.34 -21.01
CA LYS A 126 4.45 5.63 -22.31
C LYS A 126 5.13 6.80 -23.03
N GLN A 127 5.54 7.84 -22.30
CA GLN A 127 6.28 8.98 -22.86
C GLN A 127 7.69 8.61 -23.32
N ARG A 128 8.34 7.65 -22.66
CA ARG A 128 9.67 7.12 -23.03
C ARG A 128 9.65 6.19 -24.25
N ARG A 129 8.47 5.89 -24.80
CA ARG A 129 8.32 5.03 -26.00
C ARG A 129 8.87 5.76 -27.24
N GLY A 130 10.18 5.72 -27.44
CA GLY A 130 10.87 6.32 -28.57
C GLY A 130 11.78 5.31 -29.27
N GLY A 131 11.24 4.56 -30.23
CA GLY A 131 12.03 3.78 -31.19
C GLY A 131 11.59 2.32 -31.38
N PRO A 132 11.48 1.82 -32.62
CA PRO A 132 11.24 0.40 -32.91
C PRO A 132 12.51 -0.42 -32.61
N GLY A 133 12.41 -1.42 -31.72
CA GLY A 133 13.53 -2.31 -31.32
C GLY A 133 13.22 -3.18 -30.09
N ALA A 134 14.20 -3.94 -29.60
CA ALA A 134 14.09 -4.81 -28.42
C ALA A 134 13.72 -4.04 -27.13
N GLU A 135 14.09 -2.77 -27.05
CA GLU A 135 13.67 -1.85 -25.98
C GLU A 135 12.16 -1.59 -26.03
N GLY A 136 11.58 -1.47 -27.22
CA GLY A 136 10.13 -1.30 -27.40
C GLY A 136 9.32 -2.50 -26.92
N ALA A 137 9.81 -3.73 -27.13
CA ALA A 137 9.17 -4.94 -26.62
C ALA A 137 9.22 -5.01 -25.08
N THR A 138 10.33 -4.59 -24.47
CA THR A 138 10.47 -4.53 -23.01
C THR A 138 9.57 -3.47 -22.39
N VAL A 139 9.44 -2.31 -23.05
CA VAL A 139 8.52 -1.23 -22.64
C VAL A 139 7.07 -1.70 -22.70
N GLU A 140 6.64 -2.35 -23.79
CA GLU A 140 5.26 -2.83 -23.91
C GLU A 140 4.92 -3.90 -22.88
N ARG A 141 5.86 -4.81 -22.58
CA ARG A 141 5.68 -5.80 -21.48
C ARG A 141 5.43 -5.10 -20.14
N ARG A 142 6.26 -4.11 -19.79
CA ARG A 142 6.13 -3.35 -18.54
C ARG A 142 4.83 -2.53 -18.49
N LEU A 143 4.39 -1.96 -19.62
CA LEU A 143 3.08 -1.31 -19.71
C LEU A 143 1.94 -2.32 -19.46
N GLY A 144 2.06 -3.53 -20.01
CA GLY A 144 1.14 -4.64 -19.76
C GLY A 144 1.05 -5.02 -18.28
N GLU A 145 2.19 -5.09 -17.59
CA GLU A 145 2.26 -5.37 -16.15
C GLU A 145 1.56 -4.29 -15.32
N LEU A 146 1.79 -3.01 -15.63
CA LEU A 146 1.14 -1.90 -14.93
C LEU A 146 -0.38 -1.90 -15.14
N ARG A 147 -0.85 -2.20 -16.37
CA ARG A 147 -2.28 -2.36 -16.66
C ARG A 147 -2.88 -3.56 -15.90
N GLY A 148 -2.16 -4.68 -15.84
CA GLY A 148 -2.57 -5.86 -15.06
C GLY A 148 -2.71 -5.56 -13.57
N ALA A 149 -1.74 -4.86 -12.98
CA ALA A 149 -1.81 -4.41 -11.61
C ALA A 149 -2.97 -3.45 -11.36
N ALA A 150 -3.27 -2.54 -12.31
CA ALA A 150 -4.39 -1.61 -12.20
C ALA A 150 -5.74 -2.33 -12.20
N ARG A 151 -5.94 -3.30 -13.12
CA ARG A 151 -7.14 -4.16 -13.13
C ARG A 151 -7.28 -4.95 -11.84
N ALA A 152 -6.19 -5.53 -11.35
CA ALA A 152 -6.18 -6.25 -10.08
C ALA A 152 -6.62 -5.35 -8.91
N LEU A 153 -6.13 -4.11 -8.88
CA LEU A 153 -6.49 -3.14 -7.85
C LEU A 153 -7.98 -2.75 -7.89
N VAL A 154 -8.55 -2.54 -9.08
CA VAL A 154 -10.00 -2.26 -9.26
C VAL A 154 -10.84 -3.47 -8.81
N ALA A 155 -10.47 -4.68 -9.24
CA ALA A 155 -11.16 -5.91 -8.86
C ALA A 155 -11.11 -6.13 -7.34
N PHE A 156 -9.95 -5.94 -6.73
CA PHE A 156 -9.78 -6.03 -5.28
C PHE A 156 -10.65 -5.02 -4.54
N ALA A 157 -10.64 -3.76 -4.98
CA ALA A 157 -11.44 -2.71 -4.36
C ALA A 157 -12.96 -3.02 -4.42
N GLY A 158 -13.43 -3.59 -5.53
CA GLY A 158 -14.80 -4.08 -5.65
C GLY A 158 -15.13 -5.24 -4.71
N LEU A 159 -14.19 -6.17 -4.48
CA LEU A 159 -14.41 -7.31 -3.57
C LEU A 159 -14.43 -6.93 -2.09
N ILE A 160 -13.70 -5.90 -1.69
CA ILE A 160 -13.66 -5.44 -0.29
C ILE A 160 -14.78 -4.45 0.04
N ASP A 161 -15.37 -3.80 -0.97
CA ASP A 161 -16.47 -2.83 -0.81
C ASP A 161 -17.84 -3.51 -0.68
N GLN A 162 -18.03 -4.30 0.39
CA GLN A 162 -19.28 -5.05 0.59
C GLN A 162 -20.50 -4.18 0.94
N ARG A 163 -20.26 -2.95 1.42
CA ARG A 163 -21.29 -2.04 1.93
C ARG A 163 -21.52 -0.81 1.04
N GLY A 164 -20.69 -0.62 0.01
CA GLY A 164 -20.74 0.56 -0.87
C GLY A 164 -20.06 1.79 -0.28
N ASP A 165 -19.31 1.65 0.82
CA ASP A 165 -18.59 2.72 1.50
C ASP A 165 -17.46 3.30 0.63
N LEU A 166 -16.96 2.51 -0.33
CA LEU A 166 -15.85 2.92 -1.22
C LEU A 166 -16.33 3.35 -2.60
N ARG A 167 -17.63 3.64 -2.80
CA ARG A 167 -18.19 3.97 -4.13
C ARG A 167 -17.41 5.05 -4.89
N ASP A 168 -17.09 6.16 -4.23
CA ASP A 168 -16.37 7.28 -4.87
C ASP A 168 -14.90 6.93 -5.13
N VAL A 169 -14.29 6.17 -4.23
CA VAL A 169 -12.93 5.64 -4.38
C VAL A 169 -12.86 4.69 -5.57
N ASN A 170 -13.80 3.74 -5.65
CA ASN A 170 -13.96 2.78 -6.75
C ASN A 170 -14.16 3.49 -8.09
N ALA A 171 -15.03 4.50 -8.14
CA ALA A 171 -15.23 5.30 -9.35
C ALA A 171 -13.96 6.07 -9.75
N LYS A 172 -13.21 6.60 -8.79
CA LYS A 172 -11.95 7.31 -9.06
C LYS A 172 -10.89 6.38 -9.64
N ILE A 173 -10.64 5.23 -9.00
CA ILE A 173 -9.60 4.31 -9.46
C ILE A 173 -9.97 3.67 -10.80
N ALA A 174 -11.25 3.36 -11.03
CA ALA A 174 -11.72 2.84 -12.32
C ALA A 174 -11.51 3.85 -13.46
N ARG A 175 -11.74 5.15 -13.23
CA ARG A 175 -11.43 6.19 -14.23
C ARG A 175 -9.94 6.25 -14.57
N MET A 176 -9.07 6.09 -13.57
CA MET A 176 -7.62 6.11 -13.79
C MET A 176 -7.14 4.88 -14.55
N GLU A 177 -7.68 3.70 -14.21
CA GLU A 177 -7.44 2.45 -14.94
C GLU A 177 -7.85 2.58 -16.41
N ALA A 178 -9.01 3.16 -16.69
CA ALA A 178 -9.48 3.38 -18.06
C ALA A 178 -8.54 4.27 -18.90
N TYR A 179 -7.78 5.19 -18.28
CA TYR A 179 -6.77 5.98 -19.00
C TYR A 179 -5.47 5.23 -19.28
N MET A 180 -5.26 4.07 -18.65
CA MET A 180 -4.10 3.21 -18.85
C MET A 180 -4.31 2.16 -19.93
N MET A 181 -5.57 1.80 -20.21
CA MET A 181 -5.96 0.86 -21.25
C MET A 181 -5.79 1.48 -22.64
#